data_AF-A0A842SFF5-F1
#
_entry.id   AF-A0A842SFF5-F1
#
_cell.length_a   1.000
_cell.length_b   1.000
_cell.length_c   1.000
_cell.angle_alpha   90.00
_cell.angle_beta   90.00
_cell.angle_gamma   90.00
#
_symmetry.space_group_name_H-M   'P 1'
#
loop_
_entity.id
_entity.type
_entity.pdbx_description
1 polymer ?
#
loop_
_entity_poly.entity_id
_entity_poly.type
_entity_poly.pdbx_seq_one_letter_code
_entity_poly.pdbx_strand_id
1 'polypeptide(L)'
;EKLSKIKKTKPLKESIILGVSGALMLRSDIPITCIFAETHVDFPDSKAASNIIKILDEYLGLDVDVKPLIKQAKEFEEKVKNILKQSSYASKIKDKKRMSYLG
;
A
#
# COMPACT_ATOMS: atom_id res chain seq x y z
N GLU A 1 -5.76 25.82 -6.25
CA GLU A 1 -5.22 24.73 -7.09
C GLU A 1 -3.69 24.68 -7.12
N LYS A 2 -3.02 24.42 -5.98
CA LYS A 2 -1.55 24.24 -5.96
C LYS A 2 -1.13 22.79 -6.26
N LEU A 3 -1.95 21.82 -5.83
CA LEU A 3 -1.71 20.39 -6.05
C LEU A 3 -1.77 19.99 -7.54
N SER A 4 -2.72 20.50 -8.32
CA SER A 4 -2.84 20.20 -9.76
C SER A 4 -1.66 20.69 -10.61
N LYS A 5 -0.80 21.56 -10.07
CA LYS A 5 0.42 22.04 -10.73
C LYS A 5 1.60 21.10 -10.53
N ILE A 6 1.52 20.15 -9.60
CA ILE A 6 2.52 19.11 -9.41
C ILE A 6 2.39 18.12 -10.57
N LYS A 7 3.42 18.07 -11.43
CA LYS A 7 3.44 17.32 -12.72
C LYS A 7 3.01 15.85 -12.63
N LYS A 8 3.13 15.23 -11.45
CA LYS A 8 2.80 13.82 -11.23
C LYS A 8 1.37 13.56 -10.77
N THR A 9 0.60 14.61 -10.48
CA THR A 9 -0.78 14.46 -10.02
C THR A 9 -1.75 14.67 -11.18
N LYS A 10 -2.85 13.92 -11.17
CA LYS A 10 -3.96 14.10 -12.10
C LYS A 10 -5.25 14.25 -11.28
N PRO A 11 -6.13 15.20 -11.62
CA PRO A 11 -7.43 15.29 -10.97
C PRO A 11 -8.24 14.02 -11.26
N LEU A 12 -8.84 13.47 -10.21
CA LEU A 12 -9.75 12.35 -10.32
C LEU A 12 -11.08 12.86 -10.90
N LYS A 13 -11.46 12.39 -12.09
CA LYS A 13 -12.67 12.86 -12.78
C LYS A 13 -13.92 12.13 -12.28
N GLU A 14 -13.93 10.81 -12.43
CA GLU A 14 -15.08 9.96 -12.11
C GLU A 14 -14.57 8.75 -11.32
N SER A 15 -15.01 8.63 -10.06
CA SER A 15 -14.76 7.47 -9.24
C SER A 15 -15.75 7.41 -8.07
N ILE A 16 -15.77 6.27 -7.37
CA ILE A 16 -16.50 6.10 -6.12
C ILE A 16 -15.48 6.02 -4.99
N ILE A 17 -15.56 6.97 -4.05
CA ILE A 17 -14.70 7.01 -2.84
C ILE A 17 -15.54 6.52 -1.66
N LEU A 18 -15.12 5.42 -1.06
CA LEU A 18 -15.81 4.78 0.08
C LEU A 18 -15.03 5.01 1.39
N GLY A 19 -15.74 4.89 2.52
CA GLY A 19 -15.17 4.93 3.86
C GLY A 19 -14.95 6.34 4.41
N VAL A 20 -13.99 6.45 5.33
CA VAL A 20 -13.75 7.68 6.10
C VAL A 20 -13.38 8.87 5.23
N SER A 21 -12.64 8.67 4.14
CA SER A 21 -12.23 9.74 3.23
C SER A 21 -13.44 10.40 2.56
N GLY A 22 -14.39 9.60 2.08
CA GLY A 22 -15.64 10.11 1.49
C GLY A 22 -16.52 10.79 2.52
N ALA A 23 -16.64 10.21 3.72
CA ALA A 23 -17.40 10.82 4.81
C ALA A 23 -16.81 12.17 5.24
N LEU A 24 -15.47 12.29 5.31
CA LEU A 24 -14.80 13.55 5.62
C LEU A 24 -15.11 14.62 4.56
N MET A 25 -14.99 14.26 3.28
CA MET A 25 -15.26 15.19 2.17
C MET A 25 -16.69 15.74 2.19
N LEU A 26 -17.67 14.94 2.63
CA LEU A 26 -19.08 15.35 2.67
C LEU A 26 -19.47 16.18 3.90
N ARG A 27 -18.79 15.98 5.04
CA ARG A 27 -19.23 16.50 6.34
C ARG A 27 -18.35 17.60 6.92
N SER A 28 -17.27 17.97 6.25
CA SER A 28 -16.31 18.91 6.83
C SER A 28 -16.53 20.33 6.38
N ASP A 29 -16.49 21.25 7.33
CA ASP A 29 -16.57 22.70 7.09
C ASP A 29 -15.20 23.31 6.71
N ILE A 30 -14.15 22.49 6.62
CA ILE A 30 -12.81 22.93 6.21
C ILE A 30 -12.44 22.42 4.82
N PRO A 31 -11.52 23.11 4.09
CA PRO A 31 -11.04 22.64 2.79
C PRO A 31 -10.34 21.29 2.92
N ILE A 32 -10.90 20.26 2.29
CA ILE A 32 -10.31 18.92 2.22
C ILE A 32 -9.77 18.65 0.83
N THR A 33 -8.64 17.95 0.75
CA THR A 33 -8.15 17.33 -0.48
C THR A 33 -7.66 15.93 -0.18
N CYS A 34 -8.05 14.98 -1.02
CA CYS A 34 -7.61 13.59 -0.94
C CYS A 34 -6.59 13.30 -2.06
N ILE A 35 -5.54 12.56 -1.72
CA ILE A 35 -4.52 12.09 -2.67
C ILE A 35 -4.65 10.57 -2.74
N PHE A 36 -4.77 10.05 -3.96
CA PHE A 36 -4.89 8.62 -4.21
C PHE A 36 -3.67 8.15 -5.02
N ALA A 37 -3.18 6.96 -4.70
CA ALA A 37 -2.21 6.24 -5.50
C ALA A 37 -2.78 4.86 -5.84
N GLU A 38 -2.52 4.40 -7.06
CA GLU A 38 -2.86 3.04 -7.48
C GLU A 38 -2.01 2.04 -6.69
N THR A 39 -2.65 0.97 -6.21
CA THR A 39 -2.00 -0.09 -5.41
C THR A 39 -2.43 -1.46 -5.90
N HIS A 40 -1.66 -2.48 -5.55
CA HIS A 40 -2.08 -3.86 -5.73
C HIS A 40 -2.96 -4.33 -4.56
N VAL A 41 -3.96 -5.18 -4.83
CA VAL A 41 -4.95 -5.61 -3.84
C VAL A 41 -4.37 -6.62 -2.85
N ASP A 42 -3.48 -7.50 -3.34
CA ASP A 42 -3.04 -8.67 -2.58
C ASP A 42 -1.88 -8.38 -1.63
N PHE A 43 -1.22 -7.23 -1.76
CA PHE A 43 -0.03 -6.89 -0.98
C PHE A 43 -0.04 -5.44 -0.50
N PRO A 44 0.42 -5.17 0.74
CA PRO A 44 0.61 -3.81 1.21
C PRO A 44 1.67 -3.09 0.37
N ASP A 45 1.25 -2.08 -0.38
CA ASP A 45 2.09 -1.39 -1.36
C ASP A 45 2.79 -0.16 -0.74
N SER A 46 3.98 -0.39 -0.21
CA SER A 46 4.83 0.68 0.34
C SER A 46 5.38 1.62 -0.75
N LYS A 47 5.45 1.18 -2.00
CA LYS A 47 5.90 2.00 -3.12
C LYS A 47 4.82 3.03 -3.47
N ALA A 48 3.55 2.64 -3.47
CA ALA A 48 2.45 3.57 -3.64
C ALA A 48 2.41 4.63 -2.52
N ALA A 49 2.57 4.21 -1.26
CA ALA A 49 2.70 5.13 -0.12
C ALA A 49 3.88 6.10 -0.31
N SER A 50 5.04 5.60 -0.78
CA SER A 50 6.22 6.43 -1.05
C SER A 50 5.95 7.54 -2.08
N ASN A 51 5.08 7.29 -3.07
CA ASN A 51 4.72 8.29 -4.07
C ASN A 51 3.83 9.38 -3.48
N ILE A 52 2.88 9.02 -2.62
CA ILE A 52 2.03 9.99 -1.91
C ILE A 52 2.90 10.90 -1.04
N ILE A 53 3.85 10.33 -0.28
CA ILE A 53 4.76 11.10 0.57
C ILE A 53 5.58 12.09 -0.26
N LYS A 54 6.10 11.70 -1.42
CA LYS A 54 6.83 12.63 -2.31
C LYS A 54 5.97 13.80 -2.79
N ILE A 55 4.70 13.54 -3.08
CA ILE A 55 3.77 14.60 -3.50
C ILE A 55 3.47 15.54 -2.33
N LEU A 56 3.26 14.98 -1.13
CA LEU A 56 3.06 15.78 0.08
C LEU A 56 4.30 16.60 0.44
N ASP A 57 5.48 16.02 0.26
CA ASP A 57 6.75 16.68 0.49
C ASP A 57 6.97 17.86 -0.46
N GLU A 58 6.69 17.68 -1.76
CA GLU A 58 6.72 18.77 -2.74
C GLU A 58 5.67 19.85 -2.44
N TYR A 59 4.51 19.45 -1.90
CA TYR A 59 3.43 20.39 -1.56
C TYR A 59 3.69 21.21 -0.30
N LEU A 60 4.28 20.59 0.73
CA LEU A 60 4.47 21.17 2.06
C LEU A 60 5.91 21.64 2.33
N GLY A 61 6.89 21.18 1.55
CA GLY A 61 8.31 21.49 1.70
C GLY A 61 8.93 20.90 2.97
N LEU A 62 8.63 19.63 3.28
CA LEU A 62 8.97 19.01 4.57
C LEU A 62 10.34 18.26 4.59
N ASP A 63 10.99 18.11 3.45
CA ASP A 63 12.24 17.36 3.22
C ASP A 63 12.21 15.93 3.80
N VAL A 64 11.16 15.18 3.44
CA VAL A 64 10.92 13.83 3.98
C VAL A 64 11.71 12.77 3.21
N ASP A 65 12.64 12.07 3.89
CA ASP A 65 13.33 10.91 3.30
C ASP A 65 12.44 9.67 3.26
N VAL A 66 12.19 9.18 2.05
CA VAL A 66 11.33 8.01 1.78
C VAL A 66 12.12 6.70 1.70
N LYS A 67 13.46 6.73 1.79
CA LYS A 67 14.30 5.52 1.77
C LYS A 67 14.00 4.53 2.91
N PRO A 68 13.76 4.97 4.17
CA PRO A 68 13.45 4.05 5.26
C PRO A 68 12.19 3.23 4.99
N LEU A 69 11.16 3.86 4.42
CA LEU A 69 9.90 3.20 4.06
C LEU A 69 10.12 2.09 3.04
N ILE A 70 10.92 2.35 1.99
CA ILE A 70 11.23 1.37 0.95
C ILE A 70 12.05 0.21 1.53
N LYS A 71 12.97 0.49 2.46
CA LYS A 71 13.76 -0.55 3.13
C LYS A 71 12.86 -1.47 3.97
N GLN A 72 11.99 -0.89 4.80
CA GLN A 72 11.06 -1.66 5.62
C GLN A 72 10.09 -2.49 4.78
N ALA A 73 9.66 -1.98 3.62
CA ALA A 73 8.84 -2.71 2.67
C ALA A 73 9.52 -4.01 2.20
N LYS A 74 10.79 -3.93 1.79
CA LYS A 74 11.56 -5.11 1.36
C LYS A 74 11.70 -6.13 2.47
N GLU A 75 12.05 -5.68 3.67
CA GLU A 75 12.17 -6.54 4.85
C GLU A 75 10.84 -7.22 5.20
N PHE A 76 9.72 -6.50 5.05
CA PHE A 76 8.38 -7.03 5.26
C PHE A 76 8.02 -8.07 4.20
N GLU A 77 8.23 -7.78 2.91
CA GLU A 77 7.99 -8.73 1.82
C GLU A 77 8.82 -10.01 1.96
N GLU A 78 10.08 -9.92 2.36
CA GLU A 78 10.93 -11.08 2.62
C GLU A 78 10.39 -11.93 3.77
N LYS A 79 9.94 -11.31 4.87
CA LYS A 79 9.30 -12.01 5.99
C LYS A 79 8.03 -12.73 5.53
N VAL A 80 7.15 -12.06 4.79
CA VAL A 80 5.92 -12.67 4.25
C VAL A 80 6.24 -13.85 3.34
N LYS A 81 7.19 -13.71 2.42
CA LYS A 81 7.64 -14.80 1.54
C LYS A 81 8.16 -16.00 2.33
N ASN A 82 8.91 -15.77 3.40
CA ASN A 82 9.44 -16.84 4.25
C ASN A 82 8.33 -17.59 4.99
N ILE A 83 7.33 -16.87 5.52
CA ILE A 83 6.17 -17.47 6.18
C ILE A 83 5.37 -18.33 5.17
N LEU A 84 5.13 -17.84 3.95
CA LEU A 84 4.43 -18.59 2.91
C LEU A 84 5.20 -19.85 2.46
N LYS A 85 6.54 -19.76 2.35
CA LYS A 85 7.39 -20.92 2.07
C LYS A 85 7.33 -21.96 3.19
N GLN A 86 7.38 -21.55 4.45
CA GLN A 86 7.28 -22.46 5.59
C GLN A 86 5.90 -23.14 5.66
N SER A 87 4.83 -22.37 5.45
CA SER A 87 3.46 -22.90 5.41
C SER A 87 3.28 -23.94 4.29
N SER A 88 3.71 -23.63 3.07
CA SER A 88 3.63 -24.59 1.94
C SER A 88 4.50 -25.84 2.15
N TYR A 89 5.67 -25.69 2.77
CA TYR A 89 6.54 -26.82 3.12
C TYR A 89 5.90 -27.72 4.20
N ALA A 90 5.29 -27.13 5.23
CA ALA A 90 4.59 -27.86 6.28
C ALA A 90 3.40 -28.67 5.72
N SER A 91 2.63 -28.09 4.80
CA SER A 91 1.54 -28.80 4.11
C SER A 91 2.05 -29.99 3.29
N LYS A 92 3.15 -29.82 2.53
CA LYS A 92 3.75 -30.92 1.76
C LYS A 92 4.25 -32.07 2.64
N ILE A 93 4.83 -31.78 3.80
CA ILE A 93 5.26 -32.81 4.76
C ILE A 93 4.05 -33.56 5.33
N LYS A 94 2.99 -32.83 5.68
CA LYS A 94 1.75 -33.41 6.18
C LYS A 94 1.12 -34.37 5.16
N ASP A 95 1.08 -33.97 3.90
CA ASP A 95 0.54 -34.80 2.81
C ASP A 95 1.40 -36.04 2.55
N LYS A 96 2.73 -35.90 2.54
CA LYS A 96 3.65 -37.04 2.38
C LYS A 96 3.54 -38.05 3.52
N LYS A 97 3.42 -37.58 4.78
CA LYS A 97 3.16 -38.46 5.92
C LYS A 97 1.80 -39.16 5.78
N ARG A 98 0.74 -38.45 5.41
CA ARG A 98 -0.60 -39.04 5.22
C ARG A 98 -0.59 -40.17 4.19
N MET A 99 0.07 -39.96 3.05
CA MET A 99 0.16 -40.99 1.98
C MET A 99 0.97 -42.22 2.42
N SER A 100 1.97 -42.06 3.28
CA SER A 100 2.76 -43.17 3.84
C SER A 100 2.00 -44.06 4.84
N TYR A 101 0.90 -43.58 5.43
CA TYR A 101 0.10 -44.35 6.39
C TYR A 101 -1.03 -45.17 5.72
N LEU A 102 -1.33 -44.90 4.44
CA LEU A 102 -2.40 -45.58 3.69
C LEU A 102 -1.89 -46.68 2.74
N GLY A 103 -0.58 -46.90 2.66
CA GLY A 103 0.05 -48.00 1.92
C GLY A 103 0.76 -48.95 2.85
#